data_AF-B8CV95-F1
#
_entry.id   AF-B8CV95-F1
#
_cell.length_a   1.000
_cell.length_b   1.000
_cell.length_c   1.000
_cell.angle_alpha   90.00
_cell.angle_beta   90.00
_cell.angle_gamma   90.00
#
_symmetry.space_group_name_H-M   'P 1'
#
loop_
_entity.id
_entity.type
_entity.pdbx_description
1 polymer ?
#
loop_
_entity_poly.entity_id
_entity_poly.type
_entity_poly.pdbx_seq_one_letter_code
_entity_poly.pdbx_strand_id
1 'polypeptide(L)'
;MKPLLLRISLTLTWLWFGVVQAETPELAKLDRLMSQQLQVERATAALQIEAQQSLADNKRLLALYQQEHKALTNALERQQLQQSEVAEQRIALLNSQAQQEQRSEQYLQQLEQGLQLVNSLWLQLPHPLQQGLQAESQQLADLQLGLSVRYGALIAILSRLEEFNASISLHQGTIVHEAENWRAEQLFIGLAQGYYRLPDGKGVGVGYATDGLWQWHSAPQYKAQINHAFAIYQGQQSVEFISLPLAAVAEVQP
;
A
#
# COMPACT_ATOMS: atom_id res chain seq x y z
N MET A 1 -46.43 137.52 75.31
CA MET A 1 -45.96 136.63 76.38
C MET A 1 -45.86 135.21 75.84
N LYS A 2 -44.78 134.48 76.13
CA LYS A 2 -44.72 132.99 76.14
C LYS A 2 -45.28 132.49 77.50
N PRO A 3 -45.49 131.18 77.82
CA PRO A 3 -44.83 129.98 77.24
C PRO A 3 -45.67 128.65 77.17
N LEU A 4 -45.01 127.53 76.78
CA LEU A 4 -45.35 126.09 76.99
C LEU A 4 -46.63 125.53 76.29
N LEU A 5 -46.80 124.25 75.87
CA LEU A 5 -46.00 123.04 75.53
C LEU A 5 -46.94 122.13 74.64
N LEU A 6 -46.62 120.95 74.07
CA LEU A 6 -45.45 120.06 74.11
C LEU A 6 -45.01 119.63 72.67
N ARG A 7 -45.06 118.33 72.33
CA ARG A 7 -44.46 117.64 71.16
C ARG A 7 -45.04 116.20 70.98
N ILE A 8 -45.18 115.72 69.72
CA ILE A 8 -44.80 114.35 69.19
C ILE A 8 -45.60 113.09 69.72
N SER A 9 -45.98 112.01 68.98
CA SER A 9 -46.06 111.67 67.52
C SER A 9 -46.67 110.25 67.20
N LEU A 10 -47.18 110.05 65.96
CA LEU A 10 -47.10 108.85 65.06
C LEU A 10 -48.06 107.59 65.11
N THR A 11 -48.35 107.05 63.89
CA THR A 11 -48.86 105.68 63.46
C THR A 11 -50.37 105.30 63.56
N LEU A 12 -51.02 104.49 62.67
CA LEU A 12 -50.85 103.98 61.27
C LEU A 12 -52.14 103.19 60.78
N THR A 13 -52.28 102.83 59.47
CA THR A 13 -53.14 101.76 58.79
C THR A 13 -54.60 102.06 58.34
N TRP A 14 -55.26 101.49 57.27
CA TRP A 14 -54.90 100.93 55.92
C TRP A 14 -56.16 100.59 55.01
N LEU A 15 -56.01 100.25 53.68
CA LEU A 15 -56.99 99.63 52.68
C LEU A 15 -58.01 100.57 51.93
N TRP A 16 -58.56 100.37 50.68
CA TRP A 16 -58.52 99.32 49.60
C TRP A 16 -59.00 99.76 48.15
N PHE A 17 -58.50 99.12 47.05
CA PHE A 17 -59.01 98.82 45.64
C PHE A 17 -59.80 99.86 44.75
N GLY A 18 -59.85 99.80 43.38
CA GLY A 18 -59.23 98.96 42.30
C GLY A 18 -59.92 99.13 40.89
N VAL A 19 -59.30 98.72 39.74
CA VAL A 19 -59.91 98.61 38.38
C VAL A 19 -59.17 97.60 37.43
N VAL A 20 -59.77 97.21 36.29
CA VAL A 20 -59.58 95.92 35.55
C VAL A 20 -59.17 96.03 34.06
N GLN A 21 -58.49 95.00 33.51
CA GLN A 21 -58.34 94.65 32.07
C GLN A 21 -58.53 93.12 31.85
N ALA A 22 -58.88 92.66 30.64
CA ALA A 22 -59.23 91.25 30.37
C ALA A 22 -58.67 90.65 29.05
N GLU A 23 -58.12 89.43 29.16
CA GLU A 23 -57.98 88.30 28.20
C GLU A 23 -57.20 88.48 26.86
N THR A 24 -56.49 87.48 26.31
CA THR A 24 -56.84 86.04 26.15
C THR A 24 -55.71 85.03 26.47
N PRO A 25 -55.87 84.17 27.51
CA PRO A 25 -54.93 83.09 27.83
C PRO A 25 -55.38 81.66 27.45
N GLU A 26 -56.61 81.47 26.96
CA GLU A 26 -57.20 80.13 26.77
C GLU A 26 -56.83 79.45 25.44
N LEU A 27 -56.89 80.18 24.32
CA LEU A 27 -56.41 79.69 23.01
C LEU A 27 -54.94 79.23 23.08
N ALA A 28 -54.08 80.00 23.76
CA ALA A 28 -52.69 79.65 23.98
C ALA A 28 -52.49 78.38 24.86
N LYS A 29 -53.49 77.99 25.68
CA LYS A 29 -53.48 76.69 26.38
C LYS A 29 -53.91 75.55 25.47
N LEU A 30 -54.93 75.77 24.63
CA LEU A 30 -55.36 74.79 23.62
C LEU A 30 -54.25 74.48 22.60
N ASP A 31 -53.56 75.49 22.07
CA ASP A 31 -52.41 75.31 21.18
C ASP A 31 -51.24 74.59 21.87
N ARG A 32 -51.01 74.87 23.17
CA ARG A 32 -50.00 74.13 23.97
C ARG A 32 -50.40 72.68 24.19
N LEU A 33 -51.66 72.38 24.48
CA LEU A 33 -52.13 71.01 24.67
C LEU A 33 -52.15 70.23 23.35
N MET A 34 -52.56 70.84 22.24
CA MET A 34 -52.44 70.23 20.90
C MET A 34 -50.99 69.98 20.51
N SER A 35 -50.09 70.95 20.72
CA SER A 35 -48.66 70.74 20.42
C SER A 35 -47.98 69.72 21.34
N GLN A 36 -48.40 69.60 22.61
CA GLN A 36 -47.96 68.53 23.51
C GLN A 36 -48.50 67.16 23.08
N GLN A 37 -49.80 67.04 22.74
CA GLN A 37 -50.38 65.81 22.16
C GLN A 37 -49.62 65.40 20.90
N LEU A 38 -49.41 66.32 19.95
CA LEU A 38 -48.67 66.07 18.72
C LEU A 38 -47.21 65.65 18.96
N GLN A 39 -46.57 66.18 20.02
CA GLN A 39 -45.22 65.73 20.43
C GLN A 39 -45.25 64.32 21.03
N VAL A 40 -46.25 63.98 21.84
CA VAL A 40 -46.45 62.63 22.39
C VAL A 40 -46.74 61.63 21.27
N GLU A 41 -47.65 61.95 20.34
CA GLU A 41 -47.94 61.12 19.16
C GLU A 41 -46.68 60.86 18.33
N ARG A 42 -45.90 61.91 18.04
CA ARG A 42 -44.61 61.79 17.34
C ARG A 42 -43.59 60.95 18.11
N ALA A 43 -43.50 61.12 19.43
CA ALA A 43 -42.60 60.33 20.27
C ALA A 43 -43.02 58.85 20.33
N THR A 44 -44.32 58.56 20.46
CA THR A 44 -44.84 57.18 20.43
C THR A 44 -44.65 56.53 19.07
N ALA A 45 -44.89 57.26 17.97
CA ALA A 45 -44.65 56.76 16.62
C ALA A 45 -43.16 56.48 16.37
N ALA A 46 -42.26 57.38 16.84
CA ALA A 46 -40.82 57.18 16.73
C ALA A 46 -40.35 55.94 17.51
N LEU A 47 -40.77 55.79 18.78
CA LEU A 47 -40.48 54.61 19.61
C LEU A 47 -41.02 53.31 18.99
N GLN A 48 -42.20 53.36 18.36
CA GLN A 48 -42.81 52.20 17.71
C GLN A 48 -42.07 51.80 16.43
N ILE A 49 -41.56 52.78 15.66
CA ILE A 49 -40.68 52.54 14.50
C ILE A 49 -39.33 51.97 14.96
N GLU A 50 -38.71 52.54 16.00
CA GLU A 50 -37.44 52.07 16.57
C GLU A 50 -37.55 50.64 17.12
N ALA A 51 -38.64 50.32 17.83
CA ALA A 51 -38.92 48.96 18.29
C ALA A 51 -39.13 47.98 17.13
N GLN A 52 -39.81 48.39 16.04
CA GLN A 52 -39.96 47.55 14.84
C GLN A 52 -38.63 47.34 14.11
N GLN A 53 -37.79 48.37 14.00
CA GLN A 53 -36.44 48.28 13.43
C GLN A 53 -35.56 47.34 14.24
N SER A 54 -35.49 47.55 15.57
CA SER A 54 -34.76 46.68 16.49
C SER A 54 -35.22 45.22 16.42
N LEU A 55 -36.54 44.96 16.34
CA LEU A 55 -37.06 43.60 16.15
C LEU A 55 -36.70 43.01 14.77
N ALA A 56 -36.66 43.81 13.72
CA ALA A 56 -36.26 43.37 12.39
C ALA A 56 -34.75 43.03 12.33
N ASP A 57 -33.91 43.86 12.95
CA ASP A 57 -32.47 43.66 12.99
C ASP A 57 -32.06 42.50 13.90
N ASN A 58 -32.69 42.36 15.08
CA ASN A 58 -32.51 41.17 15.91
C ASN A 58 -32.93 39.88 15.18
N LYS A 59 -34.01 39.90 14.39
CA LYS A 59 -34.40 38.74 13.54
C LYS A 59 -33.36 38.43 12.45
N ARG A 60 -32.78 39.45 11.81
CA ARG A 60 -31.71 39.29 10.81
C ARG A 60 -30.45 38.69 11.45
N LEU A 61 -30.03 39.22 12.60
CA LEU A 61 -28.88 38.71 13.36
C LEU A 61 -29.11 37.27 13.83
N LEU A 62 -30.30 36.95 14.35
CA LEU A 62 -30.65 35.58 14.75
C LEU A 62 -30.58 34.61 13.56
N ALA A 63 -31.10 35.01 12.39
CA ALA A 63 -31.05 34.20 11.17
C ALA A 63 -29.61 34.00 10.67
N LEU A 64 -28.77 35.04 10.74
CA LEU A 64 -27.34 34.97 10.42
C LEU A 64 -26.62 34.00 11.36
N TYR A 65 -26.79 34.15 12.69
CA TYR A 65 -26.18 33.25 13.67
C TYR A 65 -26.67 31.80 13.53
N GLN A 66 -27.94 31.57 13.17
CA GLN A 66 -28.43 30.23 12.86
C GLN A 66 -27.77 29.63 11.60
N GLN A 67 -27.48 30.46 10.59
CA GLN A 67 -26.77 30.04 9.39
C GLN A 67 -25.28 29.75 9.68
N GLU A 68 -24.61 30.62 10.45
CA GLU A 68 -23.22 30.41 10.89
C GLU A 68 -23.10 29.16 11.77
N HIS A 69 -23.99 28.97 12.74
CA HIS A 69 -24.02 27.76 13.57
C HIS A 69 -24.17 26.51 12.69
N LYS A 70 -25.10 26.48 11.75
CA LYS A 70 -25.25 25.35 10.82
C LYS A 70 -24.00 25.12 9.98
N ALA A 71 -23.36 26.19 9.50
CA ALA A 71 -22.12 26.08 8.73
C ALA A 71 -20.97 25.49 9.57
N LEU A 72 -20.83 25.93 10.83
CA LEU A 72 -19.83 25.44 11.77
C LEU A 72 -20.09 23.99 12.21
N THR A 73 -21.35 23.60 12.48
CA THR A 73 -21.72 22.20 12.76
C THR A 73 -21.38 21.31 11.58
N ASN A 74 -21.79 21.68 10.36
CA ASN A 74 -21.47 20.94 9.14
C ASN A 74 -19.95 20.84 8.88
N ALA A 75 -19.18 21.86 9.25
CA ALA A 75 -17.71 21.84 9.13
C ALA A 75 -17.07 20.87 10.14
N LEU A 76 -17.54 20.87 11.40
CA LEU A 76 -17.09 19.94 12.44
C LEU A 76 -17.42 18.48 12.10
N GLU A 77 -18.63 18.20 11.62
CA GLU A 77 -19.03 16.85 11.19
C GLU A 77 -18.15 16.33 10.04
N ARG A 78 -17.90 17.17 9.02
CA ARG A 78 -16.99 16.83 7.91
C ARG A 78 -15.57 16.56 8.39
N GLN A 79 -15.06 17.36 9.33
CA GLN A 79 -13.73 17.14 9.90
C GLN A 79 -13.64 15.83 10.68
N GLN A 80 -14.67 15.47 11.46
CA GLN A 80 -14.73 14.19 12.17
C GLN A 80 -14.80 13.00 11.22
N LEU A 81 -15.61 13.08 10.15
CA LEU A 81 -15.69 12.05 9.11
C LEU A 81 -14.34 11.88 8.40
N GLN A 82 -13.67 12.96 8.02
CA GLN A 82 -12.33 12.91 7.41
C GLN A 82 -11.28 12.32 8.36
N GLN A 83 -11.35 12.62 9.67
CA GLN A 83 -10.46 12.01 10.66
C GLN A 83 -10.71 10.50 10.81
N SER A 84 -11.97 10.05 10.74
CA SER A 84 -12.32 8.63 10.73
C SER A 84 -11.80 7.93 9.47
N GLU A 85 -12.04 8.50 8.29
CA GLU A 85 -11.61 7.93 7.02
C GLU A 85 -10.07 7.82 6.95
N VAL A 86 -9.34 8.84 7.40
CA VAL A 86 -7.86 8.80 7.48
C VAL A 86 -7.38 7.76 8.50
N ALA A 87 -8.10 7.54 9.61
CA ALA A 87 -7.77 6.50 10.57
C ALA A 87 -8.00 5.10 9.99
N GLU A 88 -9.12 4.88 9.28
CA GLU A 88 -9.43 3.63 8.57
C GLU A 88 -8.40 3.35 7.47
N GLN A 89 -8.07 4.34 6.64
CA GLN A 89 -7.02 4.22 5.61
C GLN A 89 -5.65 3.89 6.24
N ARG A 90 -5.29 4.50 7.38
CA ARG A 90 -4.06 4.16 8.11
C ARG A 90 -4.08 2.70 8.58
N ILE A 91 -5.18 2.23 9.16
CA ILE A 91 -5.30 0.83 9.62
C ILE A 91 -5.21 -0.13 8.42
N ALA A 92 -5.88 0.17 7.31
CA ALA A 92 -5.82 -0.63 6.08
C ALA A 92 -4.39 -0.70 5.51
N LEU A 93 -3.66 0.42 5.49
CA LEU A 93 -2.26 0.46 5.05
C LEU A 93 -1.33 -0.32 5.99
N LEU A 94 -1.49 -0.21 7.31
CA LEU A 94 -0.71 -0.97 8.28
C LEU A 94 -0.96 -2.48 8.15
N ASN A 95 -2.21 -2.89 7.95
CA ASN A 95 -2.56 -4.30 7.70
C ASN A 95 -1.96 -4.80 6.38
N SER A 96 -1.99 -3.99 5.32
CA SER A 96 -1.35 -4.30 4.03
C SER A 96 0.16 -4.44 4.16
N GLN A 97 0.80 -3.54 4.92
CA GLN A 97 2.25 -3.60 5.21
C GLN A 97 2.60 -4.89 5.97
N ALA A 98 1.92 -5.18 7.08
CA ALA A 98 2.16 -6.39 7.86
C ALA A 98 1.96 -7.68 7.02
N GLN A 99 0.96 -7.69 6.12
CA GLN A 99 0.76 -8.80 5.19
C GLN A 99 1.88 -8.92 4.14
N GLN A 100 2.45 -7.81 3.67
CA GLN A 100 3.59 -7.82 2.75
C GLN A 100 4.89 -8.27 3.44
N GLU A 101 5.11 -7.83 4.68
CA GLU A 101 6.24 -8.26 5.51
C GLU A 101 6.18 -9.77 5.76
N GLN A 102 5.05 -10.29 6.24
CA GLN A 102 4.85 -11.74 6.45
C GLN A 102 5.05 -12.57 5.17
N ARG A 103 4.58 -12.08 4.00
CA ARG A 103 4.81 -12.78 2.72
C ARG A 103 6.28 -12.73 2.28
N SER A 104 6.99 -11.65 2.59
CA SER A 104 8.42 -11.52 2.29
C SER A 104 9.25 -12.49 3.12
N GLU A 105 8.93 -12.66 4.42
CA GLU A 105 9.53 -13.68 5.29
C GLU A 105 9.28 -15.10 4.78
N GLN A 106 8.05 -15.40 4.34
CA GLN A 106 7.70 -16.71 3.76
C GLN A 106 8.50 -16.99 2.47
N TYR A 107 8.63 -16.01 1.57
CA TYR A 107 9.43 -16.17 0.35
C TYR A 107 10.92 -16.31 0.64
N LEU A 108 11.45 -15.61 1.65
CA LEU A 108 12.83 -15.79 2.12
C LEU A 108 13.08 -17.24 2.59
N GLN A 109 12.21 -17.79 3.45
CA GLN A 109 12.31 -19.16 3.94
C GLN A 109 12.23 -20.20 2.80
N GLN A 110 11.28 -20.00 1.87
CA GLN A 110 11.16 -20.88 0.69
C GLN A 110 12.39 -20.80 -0.22
N LEU A 111 12.98 -19.62 -0.40
CA LEU A 111 14.17 -19.41 -1.21
C LEU A 111 15.41 -20.05 -0.57
N GLU A 112 15.57 -19.97 0.75
CA GLU A 112 16.63 -20.66 1.49
C GLU A 112 16.52 -22.19 1.36
N GLN A 113 15.31 -22.75 1.53
CA GLN A 113 15.04 -24.18 1.33
C GLN A 113 15.32 -24.61 -0.12
N GLY A 114 14.87 -23.82 -1.10
CA GLY A 114 15.12 -24.08 -2.52
C GLY A 114 16.61 -24.02 -2.88
N LEU A 115 17.35 -23.06 -2.32
CA LEU A 115 18.80 -22.94 -2.50
C LEU A 115 19.55 -24.13 -1.88
N GLN A 116 19.14 -24.60 -0.70
CA GLN A 116 19.69 -25.83 -0.09
C GLN A 116 19.42 -27.08 -0.94
N LEU A 117 18.21 -27.19 -1.50
CA LEU A 117 17.84 -28.29 -2.40
C LEU A 117 18.69 -28.25 -3.68
N VAL A 118 18.76 -27.09 -4.35
CA VAL A 118 19.58 -26.93 -5.57
C VAL A 118 21.05 -27.24 -5.29
N ASN A 119 21.61 -26.77 -4.17
CA ASN A 119 23.01 -27.02 -3.82
C ASN A 119 23.31 -28.50 -3.53
N SER A 120 22.39 -29.22 -2.86
CA SER A 120 22.60 -30.65 -2.57
C SER A 120 22.45 -31.55 -3.80
N LEU A 121 21.64 -31.12 -4.78
CA LEU A 121 21.48 -31.79 -6.08
C LEU A 121 22.57 -31.39 -7.08
N TRP A 122 23.19 -30.22 -6.96
CA TRP A 122 24.07 -29.64 -8.00
C TRP A 122 25.15 -30.60 -8.49
N LEU A 123 25.86 -31.27 -7.57
CA LEU A 123 26.94 -32.21 -7.89
C LEU A 123 26.45 -33.55 -8.51
N GLN A 124 25.16 -33.87 -8.34
CA GLN A 124 24.51 -35.04 -8.92
C GLN A 124 24.04 -34.78 -10.36
N LEU A 125 23.92 -33.51 -10.77
CA LEU A 125 23.45 -33.16 -12.11
C LEU A 125 24.48 -33.55 -13.19
N PRO A 126 24.01 -33.97 -14.38
CA PRO A 126 24.86 -34.08 -15.55
C PRO A 126 25.62 -32.78 -15.85
N HIS A 127 26.92 -32.89 -16.14
CA HIS A 127 27.79 -31.76 -16.49
C HIS A 127 27.22 -30.80 -17.56
N PRO A 128 26.63 -31.23 -18.71
CA PRO A 128 26.06 -30.28 -19.67
C PRO A 128 24.88 -29.48 -19.10
N LEU A 129 24.14 -30.03 -18.14
CA LEU A 129 23.03 -29.34 -17.47
C LEU A 129 23.55 -28.34 -16.42
N GLN A 130 24.59 -28.71 -15.65
CA GLN A 130 25.29 -27.78 -14.75
C GLN A 130 25.81 -26.54 -15.52
N GLN A 131 26.44 -26.75 -16.67
CA GLN A 131 26.93 -25.66 -17.53
C GLN A 131 25.78 -24.79 -18.05
N GLY A 132 24.67 -25.40 -18.49
CA GLY A 132 23.49 -24.69 -18.97
C GLY A 132 22.75 -23.88 -17.89
N LEU A 133 22.94 -24.21 -16.60
CA LEU A 133 22.30 -23.58 -15.44
C LEU A 133 23.21 -22.60 -14.67
N GLN A 134 24.43 -22.39 -15.13
CA GLN A 134 25.45 -21.66 -14.36
C GLN A 134 25.11 -20.17 -14.13
N ALA A 135 24.38 -19.54 -15.05
CA ALA A 135 23.96 -18.16 -14.90
C ALA A 135 22.85 -18.02 -13.85
N GLU A 136 21.85 -18.91 -13.90
CA GLU A 136 20.74 -18.96 -12.95
C GLU A 136 21.22 -19.35 -11.55
N SER A 137 22.18 -20.27 -11.41
CA SER A 137 22.74 -20.63 -10.10
C SER A 137 23.54 -19.48 -9.46
N GLN A 138 24.27 -18.70 -10.27
CA GLN A 138 24.90 -17.45 -9.83
C GLN A 138 23.86 -16.41 -9.37
N GLN A 139 22.79 -16.20 -10.15
CA GLN A 139 21.70 -15.28 -9.77
C GLN A 139 20.98 -15.70 -8.48
N LEU A 140 20.77 -17.00 -8.26
CA LEU A 140 20.15 -17.53 -7.04
C LEU A 140 21.04 -17.27 -5.80
N ALA A 141 22.37 -17.45 -5.95
CA ALA A 141 23.35 -17.26 -4.89
C ALA A 141 23.68 -15.78 -4.59
N ASP A 142 23.50 -14.86 -5.54
CA ASP A 142 23.84 -13.44 -5.36
C ASP A 142 22.85 -12.72 -4.44
N LEU A 143 23.32 -12.38 -3.23
CA LEU A 143 22.56 -11.63 -2.23
C LEU A 143 22.37 -10.14 -2.57
N GLN A 144 23.06 -9.60 -3.58
CA GLN A 144 22.85 -8.22 -4.06
C GLN A 144 21.60 -8.10 -4.95
N LEU A 145 21.08 -9.22 -5.48
CA LEU A 145 19.88 -9.23 -6.32
C LEU A 145 18.60 -9.24 -5.47
N GLY A 146 17.59 -8.51 -5.94
CA GLY A 146 16.28 -8.47 -5.30
C GLY A 146 15.58 -9.83 -5.30
N LEU A 147 14.77 -10.08 -4.26
CA LEU A 147 14.12 -11.38 -4.01
C LEU A 147 13.40 -11.96 -5.25
N SER A 148 12.66 -11.14 -5.99
CA SER A 148 11.94 -11.59 -7.19
C SER A 148 12.86 -12.14 -8.29
N VAL A 149 14.07 -11.59 -8.44
CA VAL A 149 15.06 -12.05 -9.43
C VAL A 149 15.61 -13.40 -8.99
N ARG A 150 16.02 -13.51 -7.72
CA ARG A 150 16.57 -14.75 -7.14
C ARG A 150 15.55 -15.89 -7.12
N TYR A 151 14.28 -15.59 -6.80
CA TYR A 151 13.19 -16.56 -6.85
C TYR A 151 12.84 -16.96 -8.30
N GLY A 152 12.90 -16.02 -9.25
CA GLY A 152 12.80 -16.32 -10.68
C GLY A 152 13.90 -17.27 -11.17
N ALA A 153 15.14 -17.07 -10.72
CA ALA A 153 16.26 -17.97 -11.01
C ALA A 153 16.06 -19.38 -10.40
N LEU A 154 15.54 -19.47 -9.18
CA LEU A 154 15.16 -20.76 -8.57
C LEU A 154 14.10 -21.50 -9.41
N ILE A 155 13.03 -20.82 -9.83
CA ILE A 155 12.00 -21.40 -10.70
C ILE A 155 12.62 -21.85 -12.03
N ALA A 156 13.44 -21.01 -12.66
CA ALA A 156 14.07 -21.34 -13.95
C ALA A 156 14.98 -22.58 -13.87
N ILE A 157 15.71 -22.75 -12.75
CA ILE A 157 16.46 -23.98 -12.47
C ILE A 157 15.51 -25.17 -12.38
N LEU A 158 14.49 -25.11 -11.52
CA LEU A 158 13.56 -26.22 -11.30
C LEU A 158 12.81 -26.63 -12.58
N SER A 159 12.33 -25.67 -13.37
CA SER A 159 11.66 -25.93 -14.65
C SER A 159 12.61 -26.59 -15.66
N ARG A 160 13.87 -26.14 -15.78
CA ARG A 160 14.84 -26.81 -16.65
C ARG A 160 15.25 -28.20 -16.16
N LEU A 161 15.27 -28.44 -14.84
CA LEU A 161 15.46 -29.79 -14.31
C LEU A 161 14.30 -30.72 -14.69
N GLU A 162 13.06 -30.23 -14.62
CA GLU A 162 11.85 -30.96 -15.03
C GLU A 162 11.84 -31.24 -16.55
N GLU A 163 12.08 -30.21 -17.37
CA GLU A 163 12.20 -30.33 -18.83
C GLU A 163 13.29 -31.32 -19.24
N PHE A 164 14.47 -31.23 -18.63
CA PHE A 164 15.56 -32.17 -18.90
C PHE A 164 15.16 -33.58 -18.48
N ASN A 165 14.56 -33.76 -17.29
CA ASN A 165 14.12 -35.05 -16.79
C ASN A 165 13.06 -35.73 -17.67
N ALA A 166 12.19 -34.94 -18.32
CA ALA A 166 11.17 -35.41 -19.23
C ALA A 166 11.68 -35.71 -20.66
N SER A 167 12.95 -35.43 -20.96
CA SER A 167 13.52 -35.51 -22.31
C SER A 167 14.62 -36.57 -22.46
N ILE A 168 14.93 -36.90 -23.71
CA ILE A 168 16.14 -37.63 -24.09
C ILE A 168 17.01 -36.65 -24.86
N SER A 169 18.26 -36.45 -24.42
CA SER A 169 19.14 -35.40 -24.92
C SER A 169 20.51 -35.94 -25.32
N LEU A 170 20.99 -35.58 -26.52
CA LEU A 170 22.31 -35.93 -27.02
C LEU A 170 23.25 -34.73 -26.95
N HIS A 171 24.40 -34.91 -26.31
CA HIS A 171 25.48 -33.94 -26.22
C HIS A 171 26.80 -34.55 -26.75
N GLN A 172 27.70 -33.71 -27.24
CA GLN A 172 29.07 -34.10 -27.57
C GLN A 172 30.02 -33.26 -26.73
N GLY A 173 30.92 -33.90 -25.98
CA GLY A 173 31.77 -33.20 -25.03
C GLY A 173 32.84 -34.09 -24.43
N THR A 174 33.56 -33.55 -23.44
CA THR A 174 34.51 -34.32 -22.65
C THR A 174 33.79 -35.06 -21.53
N ILE A 175 34.12 -36.33 -21.32
CA ILE A 175 33.84 -37.06 -20.08
C ILE A 175 35.14 -37.23 -19.29
N VAL A 176 35.04 -37.23 -17.97
CA VAL A 176 36.12 -37.65 -17.08
C VAL A 176 35.86 -39.09 -16.68
N HIS A 177 36.81 -39.98 -16.93
CA HIS A 177 36.79 -41.38 -16.50
C HIS A 177 38.22 -41.80 -16.13
N GLU A 178 38.39 -42.45 -14.98
CA GLU A 178 39.70 -42.89 -14.46
C GLU A 178 40.78 -41.78 -14.44
N ALA A 179 40.37 -40.54 -14.12
CA ALA A 179 41.17 -39.30 -14.14
C ALA A 179 41.69 -38.85 -15.53
N GLU A 180 41.28 -39.52 -16.61
CA GLU A 180 41.55 -39.10 -17.98
C GLU A 180 40.36 -38.34 -18.61
N ASN A 181 40.66 -37.47 -19.58
CA ASN A 181 39.67 -36.67 -20.31
C ASN A 181 39.44 -37.27 -21.70
N TRP A 182 38.27 -37.87 -21.92
CA TRP A 182 37.91 -38.52 -23.18
C TRP A 182 36.85 -37.70 -23.91
N ARG A 183 37.03 -37.41 -25.20
CA ARG A 183 35.96 -36.82 -26.02
C ARG A 183 34.96 -37.93 -26.37
N ALA A 184 33.70 -37.77 -25.97
CA ALA A 184 32.64 -38.76 -26.17
C ALA A 184 31.33 -38.09 -26.62
N GLU A 185 30.48 -38.89 -27.25
CA GLU A 185 29.06 -38.59 -27.40
C GLU A 185 28.34 -39.08 -26.13
N GLN A 186 27.38 -38.31 -25.64
CA GLN A 186 26.69 -38.51 -24.37
C GLN A 186 25.18 -38.45 -24.60
N LEU A 187 24.46 -39.51 -24.29
CA LEU A 187 23.00 -39.61 -24.42
C LEU A 187 22.39 -39.70 -23.02
N PHE A 188 21.59 -38.72 -22.64
CA PHE A 188 20.91 -38.66 -21.35
C PHE A 188 19.45 -39.05 -21.50
N ILE A 189 18.96 -39.87 -20.57
CA ILE A 189 17.55 -40.23 -20.42
C ILE A 189 17.10 -39.65 -19.08
N GLY A 190 16.55 -38.44 -19.15
CA GLY A 190 16.26 -37.63 -17.97
C GLY A 190 17.48 -37.37 -17.09
N LEU A 191 17.24 -37.12 -15.79
CA LEU A 191 18.30 -36.88 -14.79
C LEU A 191 18.93 -38.17 -14.25
N ALA A 192 18.27 -39.32 -14.41
CA ALA A 192 18.65 -40.56 -13.73
C ALA A 192 19.83 -41.30 -14.39
N GLN A 193 19.92 -41.28 -15.73
CA GLN A 193 20.87 -42.13 -16.45
C GLN A 193 21.39 -41.44 -17.72
N GLY A 194 22.71 -41.40 -17.85
CA GLY A 194 23.41 -41.13 -19.10
C GLY A 194 24.08 -42.39 -19.66
N TYR A 195 24.39 -42.34 -20.94
CA TYR A 195 25.21 -43.31 -21.66
C TYR A 195 26.27 -42.55 -22.44
N TYR A 196 27.47 -43.10 -22.59
CA TYR A 196 28.47 -42.52 -23.49
C TYR A 196 28.96 -43.51 -24.54
N ARG A 197 29.41 -42.95 -25.67
CA ARG A 197 30.06 -43.64 -26.78
C ARG A 197 31.29 -42.85 -27.22
N LEU A 198 32.44 -43.51 -27.30
CA LEU A 198 33.64 -42.92 -27.89
C LEU A 198 33.51 -42.81 -29.42
N PRO A 199 34.24 -41.89 -30.09
CA PRO A 199 34.17 -41.69 -31.54
C PRO A 199 34.49 -42.93 -32.38
N ASP A 200 35.23 -43.90 -31.83
CA ASP A 200 35.54 -45.17 -32.48
C ASP A 200 34.50 -46.28 -32.25
N GLY A 201 33.47 -46.01 -31.44
CA GLY A 201 32.42 -46.95 -31.04
C GLY A 201 32.89 -48.14 -30.19
N LYS A 202 34.15 -48.15 -29.72
CA LYS A 202 34.71 -49.29 -28.95
C LYS A 202 34.51 -49.11 -27.46
N GLY A 203 34.81 -47.91 -26.94
CA GLY A 203 34.51 -47.55 -25.56
C GLY A 203 33.08 -47.07 -25.42
N VAL A 204 32.36 -47.65 -24.47
CA VAL A 204 31.00 -47.29 -24.07
C VAL A 204 30.87 -47.38 -22.57
N GLY A 205 29.87 -46.70 -22.02
CA GLY A 205 29.54 -46.85 -20.61
C GLY A 205 28.29 -46.12 -20.20
N VAL A 206 28.05 -46.14 -18.89
CA VAL A 206 26.88 -45.56 -18.23
C VAL A 206 27.31 -44.46 -17.29
N GLY A 207 26.47 -43.44 -17.14
CA GLY A 207 26.66 -42.32 -16.20
C GLY A 207 25.46 -42.22 -15.28
N TYR A 208 25.70 -42.03 -13.99
CA TYR A 208 24.66 -41.83 -12.97
C TYR A 208 25.29 -41.19 -11.72
N ALA A 209 24.45 -40.68 -10.82
CA ALA A 209 24.90 -40.18 -9.53
C ALA A 209 25.31 -41.34 -8.61
N THR A 210 26.59 -41.37 -8.20
CA THR A 210 27.17 -42.30 -7.23
C THR A 210 27.76 -41.47 -6.08
N ASP A 211 27.43 -41.80 -4.83
CA ASP A 211 27.84 -41.04 -3.63
C ASP A 211 27.55 -39.53 -3.70
N GLY A 212 26.46 -39.14 -4.37
CA GLY A 212 26.08 -37.74 -4.56
C GLY A 212 26.85 -36.99 -5.65
N LEU A 213 27.66 -37.69 -6.46
CA LEU A 213 28.45 -37.13 -7.56
C LEU A 213 28.08 -37.81 -8.89
N TRP A 214 27.94 -37.06 -9.99
CA TRP A 214 27.81 -37.67 -11.31
C TRP A 214 29.10 -38.37 -11.74
N GLN A 215 29.05 -39.68 -11.97
CA GLN A 215 30.23 -40.49 -12.34
C GLN A 215 29.96 -41.35 -13.58
N TRP A 216 30.99 -41.49 -14.44
CA TRP A 216 30.96 -42.34 -15.63
C TRP A 216 31.68 -43.66 -15.37
N HIS A 217 31.05 -44.76 -15.80
CA HIS A 217 31.52 -46.13 -15.61
C HIS A 217 31.59 -46.86 -16.96
N SER A 218 32.74 -47.43 -17.31
CA SER A 218 32.91 -48.26 -18.50
C SER A 218 32.02 -49.52 -18.43
N ALA A 219 31.24 -49.77 -19.48
CA ALA A 219 30.31 -50.91 -19.54
C ALA A 219 30.38 -51.63 -20.91
N PRO A 220 31.55 -52.20 -21.28
CA PRO A 220 31.78 -52.80 -22.60
C PRO A 220 30.84 -53.95 -22.94
N GLN A 221 30.25 -54.62 -21.93
CA GLN A 221 29.25 -55.67 -22.10
C GLN A 221 27.96 -55.18 -22.79
N TYR A 222 27.64 -53.88 -22.68
CA TYR A 222 26.43 -53.28 -23.28
C TYR A 222 26.71 -52.52 -24.59
N LYS A 223 27.92 -52.63 -25.14
CA LYS A 223 28.37 -51.92 -26.35
C LYS A 223 27.42 -52.02 -27.54
N ALA A 224 26.86 -53.20 -27.80
CA ALA A 224 25.93 -53.39 -28.92
C ALA A 224 24.65 -52.55 -28.72
N GLN A 225 24.04 -52.60 -27.53
CA GLN A 225 22.80 -51.88 -27.21
C GLN A 225 23.02 -50.37 -27.16
N ILE A 226 24.11 -49.92 -26.52
CA ILE A 226 24.46 -48.49 -26.43
C ILE A 226 24.72 -47.94 -27.83
N ASN A 227 25.58 -48.58 -28.65
CA ASN A 227 25.85 -48.11 -30.00
C ASN A 227 24.59 -48.06 -30.88
N HIS A 228 23.67 -49.01 -30.71
CA HIS A 228 22.38 -49.04 -31.40
C HIS A 228 21.46 -47.90 -30.95
N ALA A 229 21.40 -47.57 -29.65
CA ALA A 229 20.65 -46.42 -29.13
C ALA A 229 21.12 -45.10 -29.75
N PHE A 230 22.43 -44.86 -29.79
CA PHE A 230 23.00 -43.68 -30.43
C PHE A 230 22.66 -43.64 -31.93
N ALA A 231 22.71 -44.76 -32.64
CA ALA A 231 22.38 -44.84 -34.06
C ALA A 231 20.87 -44.59 -34.35
N ILE A 232 19.97 -45.11 -33.52
CA ILE A 232 18.52 -44.83 -33.61
C ILE A 232 18.26 -43.34 -33.33
N TYR A 233 18.81 -42.78 -32.24
CA TYR A 233 18.62 -41.37 -31.90
C TYR A 233 19.17 -40.42 -32.99
N GLN A 234 20.30 -40.78 -33.61
CA GLN A 234 20.90 -40.05 -34.73
C GLN A 234 20.20 -40.29 -36.09
N GLY A 235 19.11 -41.08 -36.14
CA GLY A 235 18.35 -41.38 -37.37
C GLY A 235 19.11 -42.25 -38.39
N GLN A 236 20.19 -42.91 -37.96
CA GLN A 236 21.03 -43.77 -38.81
C GLN A 236 20.46 -45.19 -38.95
N GLN A 237 19.50 -45.56 -38.10
CA GLN A 237 18.79 -46.84 -38.14
C GLN A 237 17.29 -46.62 -37.92
N SER A 238 16.48 -47.59 -38.34
CA SER A 238 15.03 -47.59 -38.13
C SER A 238 14.68 -47.54 -36.64
N VAL A 239 13.58 -46.87 -36.30
CA VAL A 239 13.07 -46.79 -34.93
C VAL A 239 12.58 -48.18 -34.48
N GLU A 240 13.19 -48.71 -33.42
CA GLU A 240 12.86 -50.00 -32.80
C GLU A 240 12.91 -49.88 -31.28
N PHE A 241 12.18 -50.76 -30.57
CA PHE A 241 12.26 -50.84 -29.11
C PHE A 241 13.56 -51.53 -28.68
N ILE A 242 14.38 -50.81 -27.92
CA ILE A 242 15.66 -51.30 -27.41
C ILE A 242 15.66 -51.36 -25.87
N SER A 243 16.30 -52.37 -25.32
CA SER A 243 16.54 -52.48 -23.88
C SER A 243 17.92 -51.92 -23.53
N LEU A 244 17.94 -50.88 -22.70
CA LEU A 244 19.17 -50.28 -22.17
C LEU A 244 19.37 -50.63 -20.68
N PRO A 245 20.62 -50.74 -20.22
CA PRO A 245 20.93 -51.10 -18.84
C PRO A 245 20.70 -49.93 -17.88
N LEU A 246 19.79 -50.11 -16.92
CA LEU A 246 19.64 -49.19 -15.79
C LEU A 246 20.62 -49.58 -14.68
N ALA A 247 21.58 -48.72 -14.38
CA ALA A 247 22.59 -48.94 -13.35
C ALA A 247 22.09 -48.64 -11.93
N ALA A 248 21.05 -47.82 -11.80
CA ALA A 248 20.53 -47.33 -10.51
C ALA A 248 19.81 -48.37 -9.61
N VAL A 249 19.86 -49.67 -9.93
CA VAL A 249 19.16 -50.75 -9.18
C VAL A 249 20.09 -51.93 -8.84
N ALA A 250 21.36 -51.63 -8.59
CA ALA A 250 22.30 -52.45 -7.83
C ALA A 250 23.22 -51.46 -7.07
N GLU A 251 23.28 -51.42 -5.74
CA GLU A 251 23.04 -52.47 -4.76
C GLU A 251 22.14 -52.02 -3.59
N VAL A 252 21.04 -52.76 -3.35
CA VAL A 252 20.50 -52.96 -2.00
C VAL A 252 20.28 -54.46 -1.85
N GLN A 253 21.33 -55.17 -1.41
CA GLN A 253 21.21 -56.54 -0.92
C GLN A 253 21.04 -56.50 0.61
N PRO A 254 20.19 -57.38 1.19
CA PRO A 254 19.82 -57.36 2.60
C PRO A 254 20.91 -57.90 3.55
#